data_AF-A0A537SP34-F1
#
_entry.id   AF-A0A537SP34-F1
#
_cell.length_a   1.000
_cell.length_b   1.000
_cell.length_c   1.000
_cell.angle_alpha   90.00
_cell.angle_beta   90.00
_cell.angle_gamma   90.00
#
_symmetry.space_group_name_H-M   'P 1'
#
loop_
_entity.id
_entity.type
_entity.pdbx_description
1 polymer ?
#
loop_
_entity_poly.entity_id
_entity_poly.type
_entity_poly.pdbx_seq_one_letter_code
_entity_poly.pdbx_strand_id
1 'polypeptide(L)' 'MSVAGFVGATDEELIVRAMRDAQSLLAEHIDRGPYDAEQALTELLDVIDRPDVVAATHRLCNEFGLRPSRLR' A
#
# COMPACT_ATOMS: atom_id res chain seq x y z
N MET A 1 4.03 -34.39 -8.92
CA MET A 1 4.48 -33.66 -7.72
C MET A 1 4.19 -32.18 -7.96
N SER A 2 3.04 -31.69 -7.49
CA SER A 2 2.70 -30.26 -7.58
C SER A 2 3.36 -29.56 -6.41
N VAL A 3 4.45 -28.84 -6.70
CA VAL A 3 4.96 -27.81 -5.78
C VAL A 3 3.83 -26.81 -5.59
N ALA A 4 3.33 -26.71 -4.36
CA ALA A 4 2.42 -25.66 -3.95
C ALA A 4 3.11 -24.33 -4.25
N GLY A 5 2.69 -23.69 -5.35
CA GLY A 5 3.17 -22.37 -5.72
C GLY A 5 2.87 -21.46 -4.54
N PHE A 6 3.93 -20.90 -3.97
CA PHE A 6 3.81 -19.69 -3.17
C PHE A 6 3.02 -18.71 -4.04
N VAL A 7 1.74 -18.50 -3.75
CA VAL A 7 0.96 -17.42 -4.38
C VAL A 7 1.49 -16.15 -3.74
N GLY A 8 2.70 -15.76 -4.14
CA GLY A 8 3.21 -14.43 -3.88
C GLY A 8 2.24 -13.50 -4.57
N ALA A 9 1.52 -12.69 -3.79
CA ALA A 9 0.70 -11.62 -4.32
C ALA A 9 1.53 -10.87 -5.36
N THR A 10 0.95 -10.61 -6.53
CA THR A 10 1.65 -9.83 -7.56
C THR A 10 1.93 -8.42 -7.02
N ASP A 11 2.89 -7.72 -7.61
CA ASP A 11 3.21 -6.35 -7.19
C ASP A 11 1.96 -5.45 -7.24
N GLU A 12 1.07 -5.66 -8.23
CA GLU A 12 -0.20 -4.95 -8.33
C GLU A 12 -1.15 -5.29 -7.18
N GLU A 13 -1.30 -6.58 -6.85
CA GLU A 13 -2.18 -7.01 -5.75
C GLU A 13 -1.69 -6.47 -4.41
N LEU A 14 -0.37 -6.45 -4.22
CA LEU A 14 0.27 -5.93 -3.03
C LEU A 14 0.02 -4.42 -2.87
N ILE A 15 0.16 -3.64 -3.94
CA ILE A 15 -0.16 -2.20 -3.94
C ILE A 15 -1.65 -1.95 -3.73
N VAL A 16 -2.53 -2.67 -4.45
CA VAL A 16 -3.99 -2.51 -4.31
C VAL A 16 -4.43 -2.80 -2.88
N ARG A 17 -3.85 -3.83 -2.24
CA ARG A 17 -4.13 -4.14 -0.85
C ARG A 17 -3.65 -3.03 0.09
N ALA A 18 -2.40 -2.58 -0.04
CA ALA A 18 -1.88 -1.48 0.77
C ALA A 18 -2.72 -0.21 0.65
N MET A 19 -3.18 0.12 -0.57
CA MET A 19 -4.07 1.27 -0.80
C MET A 19 -5.44 1.11 -0.14
N ARG A 20 -6.03 -0.10 -0.15
CA ARG A 20 -7.31 -0.37 0.53
C ARG A 20 -7.17 -0.31 2.05
N ASP A 21 -6.08 -0.83 2.58
CA ASP A 21 -5.78 -0.80 4.01
C ASP A 21 -5.61 0.67 4.47
N ALA A 22 -4.83 1.46 3.73
CA ALA A 22 -4.68 2.90 3.94
C ALA A 22 -6.01 3.68 3.92
N GLN A 23 -6.87 3.42 2.92
CA GLN A 23 -8.19 4.05 2.83
C GLN A 23 -9.09 3.69 4.01
N SER A 24 -9.04 2.44 4.47
CA SER A 24 -9.85 1.96 5.59
C SER A 24 -9.41 2.61 6.90
N LEU A 25 -8.10 2.72 7.12
CA LEU A 25 -7.52 3.41 8.27
C LEU A 25 -7.95 4.87 8.34
N LEU A 26 -7.90 5.59 7.20
CA LEU A 26 -8.35 6.98 7.13
C LEU A 26 -9.86 7.11 7.43
N ALA A 27 -10.68 6.21 6.91
CA ALA A 27 -12.11 6.20 7.19
C ALA A 27 -12.40 5.95 8.69
N GLU A 28 -11.71 4.98 9.30
CA GLU A 28 -11.82 4.71 10.74
C GLU A 28 -11.40 5.92 11.59
N HIS A 29 -10.33 6.62 11.21
CA HIS A 29 -9.88 7.81 11.92
C HIS A 29 -10.93 8.93 11.83
N ILE A 30 -11.49 9.19 10.65
CA ILE A 30 -12.55 10.21 10.47
C ILE A 30 -13.79 9.86 11.30
N ASP A 31 -14.21 8.59 11.29
CA ASP A 31 -15.39 8.12 12.02
C ASP A 31 -15.22 8.20 13.55
N ARG A 32 -14.01 7.95 14.07
CA ARG A 32 -13.69 8.10 15.51
C ARG A 32 -13.66 9.57 15.96
N GLY A 33 -13.70 10.52 15.03
CA GLY A 33 -13.55 11.96 15.29
C GLY A 33 -12.08 12.40 15.29
N PRO A 34 -11.79 13.71 15.42
CA PRO A 34 -10.47 14.30 15.22
C PRO A 34 -9.49 14.02 16.38
N TYR A 35 -9.37 12.75 16.78
CA TYR A 35 -8.45 12.31 17.81
C TYR A 35 -7.21 11.69 17.18
N ASP A 36 -6.08 12.34 17.48
CA ASP A 36 -4.72 11.88 17.19
C ASP A 36 -4.40 11.61 15.70
N ALA A 37 -4.32 12.70 14.94
CA ALA A 37 -3.87 12.65 13.56
C ALA A 37 -2.42 12.13 13.42
N GLU A 38 -1.58 12.32 14.45
CA GLU A 38 -0.20 11.81 14.43
C GLU A 38 -0.18 10.28 14.47
N GLN A 39 -1.03 9.68 15.31
CA GLN A 39 -1.20 8.22 15.34
C GLN A 39 -1.70 7.70 13.99
N ALA A 40 -2.74 8.31 13.41
CA ALA A 40 -3.26 7.86 12.11
C ALA A 40 -2.23 7.99 10.98
N LEU A 41 -1.41 9.04 10.99
CA LEU A 41 -0.30 9.19 10.05
C LEU A 41 0.78 8.13 10.27
N THR A 42 1.08 7.79 11.52
CA THR A 42 2.05 6.73 11.85
C THR A 42 1.58 5.38 11.33
N GLU A 43 0.33 5.01 11.61
CA GLU A 43 -0.25 3.75 11.14
C GLU A 43 -0.36 3.71 9.60
N LEU A 44 -0.60 4.86 8.96
CA LEU A 44 -0.60 4.96 7.49
C LEU A 44 0.78 4.69 6.90
N LEU A 45 1.83 5.29 7.48
CA LEU A 45 3.23 5.05 7.08
C LEU A 45 3.60 3.57 7.24
N ASP A 46 3.17 2.93 8.32
CA ASP A 46 3.37 1.49 8.55
C ASP A 46 2.72 0.59 7.49
N VAL A 47 1.75 1.10 6.72
CA VAL A 47 1.14 0.37 5.60
C VAL A 47 1.85 0.70 4.28
N ILE A 48 2.07 1.98 3.98
CA ILE A 48 2.57 2.42 2.66
C ILE A 48 4.09 2.32 2.51
N ASP A 49 4.85 2.49 3.60
CA ASP A 49 6.33 2.41 3.61
C ASP A 49 6.84 0.99 3.89
N ARG A 50 5.95 0.00 3.90
CA ARG A 50 6.37 -1.39 4.05
C ARG A 50 7.36 -1.75 2.93
N PRO A 51 8.48 -2.42 3.25
CA PRO A 51 9.52 -2.70 2.26
C PRO A 51 9.03 -3.44 1.02
N ASP A 52 8.02 -4.30 1.15
CA ASP A 52 7.40 -5.03 0.05
C ASP A 52 6.54 -4.13 -0.84
N VAL A 53 5.78 -3.20 -0.25
CA VAL A 53 4.97 -2.19 -0.95
C VAL A 53 5.85 -1.21 -1.72
N VAL A 54 6.91 -0.72 -1.08
CA VAL A 54 7.88 0.19 -1.70
C VAL A 54 8.58 -0.51 -2.87
N ALA A 55 9.03 -1.74 -2.68
CA ALA A 55 9.70 -2.51 -3.74
C ALA A 55 8.76 -2.82 -4.91
N ALA A 56 7.51 -3.22 -4.64
CA ALA A 56 6.49 -3.44 -5.66
C ALA A 56 6.19 -2.16 -6.46
N THR A 57 6.07 -1.02 -5.76
CA THR A 57 5.83 0.29 -6.40
C THR A 57 7.01 0.68 -7.29
N HIS A 58 8.24 0.46 -6.83
CA HIS A 58 9.44 0.71 -7.62
C HIS A 58 9.50 -0.15 -8.88
N ARG A 59 9.24 -1.46 -8.77
CA ARG A 59 9.20 -2.38 -9.92
C ARG A 59 8.11 -1.97 -10.92
N LEU A 60 6.90 -1.66 -10.46
CA LEU A 60 5.81 -1.23 -11.35
C LEU A 60 6.12 0.09 -12.08
N CYS A 61 6.70 1.07 -11.39
CA CYS A 61 7.04 2.35 -12.01
C CYS A 61 8.21 2.26 -13.00
N ASN A 62 9.23 1.44 -12.69
CA ASN A 62 10.49 1.44 -13.43
C ASN A 62 10.60 0.30 -14.46
N GLU A 63 10.00 -0.86 -14.20
CA GLU A 63 10.15 -2.06 -15.04
C GLU A 63 8.92 -2.27 -15.93
N PHE A 64 7.72 -2.05 -15.40
CA PHE A 64 6.47 -2.29 -16.13
C PHE A 64 5.85 -1.03 -16.77
N GLY A 65 6.54 0.11 -16.66
CA GLY A 65 6.19 1.33 -17.37
C GLY A 65 4.94 2.05 -16.85
N LEU A 66 4.51 1.77 -15.60
CA LEU A 66 3.48 2.57 -14.96
C LEU A 66 4.04 3.99 -14.78
N ARG A 67 3.46 4.95 -15.52
CA ARG A 67 3.80 6.36 -15.42
C ARG A 67 2.71 7.02 -14.57
N PRO A 68 2.74 6.93 -13.23
CA PRO A 68 1.84 7.74 -12.43
C PRO A 68 2.10 9.19 -12.85
N SER A 69 1.07 9.84 -13.39
CA SER A 69 1.13 11.25 -13.78
C SER A 69 1.73 12.00 -12.60
N ARG A 70 2.90 12.63 -12.81
CA ARG A 70 3.62 13.35 -11.75
C ARG A 70 2.60 14.19 -10.98
N LEU A 71 2.35 13.84 -9.72
CA LEU A 71 1.56 14.67 -8.82
C LEU A 71 2.25 16.03 -8.80
N ARG A 72 1.52 17.03 -9.26
CA ARG A 72 2.00 18.38 -9.54
C ARG A 72 1.79 19.26 -8.31
#